data_AF-A0A957SH55-F1
#
_entry.id   AF-A0A957SH55-F1
#
_cell.length_a   1.000
_cell.length_b   1.000
_cell.length_c   1.000
_cell.angle_alpha   90.00
_cell.angle_beta   90.00
_cell.angle_gamma   90.00
#
_symmetry.space_group_name_H-M   'P 1'
#
loop_
_entity.id
_entity.type
_entity.pdbx_description
1 polymer ?
#
loop_
_entity_poly.entity_id
_entity_poly.type
_entity_poly.pdbx_seq_one_letter_code
_entity_poly.pdbx_strand_id
1 'polypeptide(L)'
;MSAQSSDQFQSLDQAIQQALREWHRRNVTASPLCRLLLYRKALRASGQHVHKATNQVLYDALTRLSKNNAEAANLLQARFQDKEQVYALSNRLNLAESTIYALQKDAILELADVLEQMEQEAQQRQRLMLGERLMGQNYSELVGIEEPLALLLELLTDADAPTIISIEGLGGIGKTTLADALLRRVIAQGLFDEIGWVTARQAELTLSGEIETIEAPVLTAEALVEKLAKQLMPEVMASANLTTEKVLSLLEARLQ
;
A
#
# COMPACT_ATOMS: atom_id res chain seq x y z
N MET A 1 24.90 9.40 0.09
CA MET A 1 24.36 8.97 1.39
C MET A 1 24.22 10.20 2.30
N SER A 2 23.09 10.92 2.24
CA SER A 2 22.79 12.02 3.19
C SER A 2 21.38 12.63 3.01
N ALA A 3 20.37 11.82 2.66
CA ALA A 3 18.99 12.32 2.51
C ALA A 3 17.92 11.50 3.27
N GLN A 4 18.31 10.40 3.93
CA GLN A 4 17.35 9.48 4.56
C GLN A 4 17.06 9.77 6.04
N SER A 5 17.76 10.74 6.67
CA SER A 5 17.66 10.97 8.12
C SER A 5 16.65 12.07 8.51
N SER A 6 16.12 12.85 7.56
CA SER A 6 15.20 13.97 7.84
C SER A 6 13.72 13.61 7.75
N ASP A 7 13.37 12.45 7.19
CA ASP A 7 11.97 12.04 6.94
C ASP A 7 11.27 11.40 8.16
N GLN A 8 12.00 10.94 9.18
CA GLN A 8 11.42 10.15 10.28
C GLN A 8 10.56 10.96 11.28
N PHE A 9 10.62 12.29 11.27
CA PHE A 9 9.92 13.14 12.25
C PHE A 9 9.00 14.21 11.62
N GLN A 10 8.79 14.19 10.30
CA GLN A 10 7.93 15.18 9.64
C GLN A 10 6.45 14.81 9.82
N SER A 11 5.67 15.72 10.41
CA SER A 11 4.22 15.55 10.55
C SER A 11 3.53 15.56 9.19
N LEU A 12 2.33 14.97 9.08
CA LEU A 12 1.63 14.81 7.80
C LEU A 12 1.31 16.16 7.14
N ASP A 13 0.91 17.16 7.92
CA ASP A 13 0.66 18.52 7.48
C ASP A 13 1.91 19.19 6.90
N GLN A 14 3.09 18.98 7.50
CA GLN A 14 4.35 19.49 6.98
C GLN A 14 4.74 18.81 5.67
N ALA A 15 4.54 17.50 5.57
CA ALA A 15 4.80 16.73 4.34
C ALA A 15 3.87 17.20 3.20
N ILE A 16 2.59 17.42 3.50
CA ILE A 16 1.60 17.96 2.54
C ILE A 16 1.98 19.38 2.13
N GLN A 17 2.34 20.25 3.07
CA GLN A 17 2.73 21.62 2.76
C GLN A 17 3.96 21.64 1.84
N GLN A 18 4.95 20.79 2.10
CA GLN A 18 6.11 20.64 1.24
C GLN A 18 5.70 20.13 -0.15
N ALA A 19 4.91 19.06 -0.22
CA ALA A 19 4.45 18.49 -1.48
C ALA A 19 3.63 19.50 -2.31
N LEU A 20 2.77 20.31 -1.68
CA LEU A 20 2.01 21.39 -2.33
C LEU A 20 2.92 22.49 -2.87
N ARG A 21 3.96 22.90 -2.12
CA ARG A 21 4.97 23.87 -2.61
C ARG A 21 5.74 23.35 -3.81
N GLU A 22 5.90 22.04 -3.90
CA GLU A 22 6.63 21.36 -4.97
C GLU A 22 5.73 20.90 -6.13
N TRP A 23 4.45 21.27 -6.12
CA TRP A 23 3.45 20.86 -7.12
C TRP A 23 3.89 20.99 -8.58
N HIS A 24 4.69 22.02 -8.91
CA HIS A 24 5.17 22.29 -10.27
C HIS A 24 6.63 21.84 -10.51
N ARG A 25 7.33 21.36 -9.48
CA ARG A 25 8.72 20.91 -9.60
C ARG A 25 8.78 19.49 -10.15
N ARG A 26 9.23 19.34 -11.40
CA ARG A 26 9.30 18.04 -12.09
C ARG A 26 10.53 17.19 -11.72
N ASN A 27 11.60 17.82 -11.24
CA ASN A 27 12.88 17.15 -10.93
C ASN A 27 12.99 16.79 -9.44
N VAL A 28 11.93 16.19 -8.88
CA VAL A 28 11.91 15.75 -7.48
C VAL A 28 12.27 14.27 -7.43
N THR A 29 13.30 13.92 -6.67
CA THR A 29 13.80 12.54 -6.54
C THR A 29 13.05 11.73 -5.50
N ALA A 30 12.47 12.38 -4.50
CA ALA A 30 11.71 11.73 -3.42
C ALA A 30 10.50 12.57 -3.03
N SER A 31 9.36 11.91 -2.81
CA SER A 31 8.14 12.57 -2.34
C SER A 31 8.10 12.60 -0.81
N PRO A 32 7.71 13.73 -0.18
CA PRO A 32 7.40 13.77 1.25
C PRO A 32 6.26 12.81 1.66
N LEU A 33 5.47 12.35 0.69
CA LEU A 33 4.36 11.41 0.90
C LEU A 33 4.76 9.94 0.71
N CYS A 34 6.07 9.64 0.61
CA CYS A 34 6.59 8.30 0.31
C CYS A 34 6.06 7.18 1.24
N ARG A 35 5.79 7.53 2.49
CA ARG A 35 5.27 6.62 3.53
C ARG A 35 3.82 6.19 3.33
N LEU A 36 3.03 6.94 2.59
CA LEU A 36 1.62 6.65 2.39
C LEU A 36 1.42 5.50 1.40
N LEU A 37 0.55 4.55 1.74
CA LEU A 37 0.15 3.49 0.84
C LEU A 37 -0.47 4.05 -0.45
N LEU A 38 -1.27 5.12 -0.33
CA LEU A 38 -1.83 5.83 -1.47
C LEU A 38 -0.75 6.30 -2.45
N TYR A 39 0.36 6.84 -1.94
CA TYR A 39 1.49 7.25 -2.77
C TYR A 39 2.17 6.05 -3.43
N ARG A 40 2.47 4.98 -2.68
CA ARG A 40 3.09 3.78 -3.28
C ARG A 40 2.23 3.17 -4.38
N LYS A 41 0.91 3.15 -4.21
CA LYS A 41 -0.06 2.73 -5.25
C LYS A 41 -0.05 3.66 -6.46
N ALA A 42 -0.10 4.98 -6.25
CA ALA A 42 -0.02 5.96 -7.32
C ALA A 42 1.33 5.88 -8.07
N LEU A 43 2.43 5.62 -7.37
CA LEU A 43 3.76 5.48 -7.95
C LEU A 43 3.82 4.29 -8.92
N ARG A 44 3.28 3.13 -8.52
CA ARG A 44 3.16 1.94 -9.39
C ARG A 44 2.28 2.22 -10.60
N ALA A 45 1.12 2.83 -10.40
CA ALA A 45 0.21 3.17 -11.51
C ALA A 45 0.80 4.23 -12.47
N SER A 46 1.67 5.10 -11.98
CA SER A 46 2.27 6.17 -12.77
C SER A 46 3.51 5.76 -13.56
N GLY A 47 3.97 4.52 -13.47
CA GLY A 47 5.23 4.09 -14.09
C GLY A 47 6.47 4.62 -13.35
N GLN A 48 6.41 4.69 -12.01
CA GLN A 48 7.47 5.18 -11.13
C GLN A 48 7.81 6.67 -11.30
N HIS A 49 6.87 7.48 -11.80
CA HIS A 49 7.02 8.93 -11.90
C HIS A 49 6.63 9.62 -10.59
N VAL A 50 7.62 9.90 -9.72
CA VAL A 50 7.47 10.52 -8.39
C VAL A 50 6.56 11.76 -8.39
N HIS A 51 6.81 12.69 -9.31
CA HIS A 51 6.03 13.93 -9.43
C HIS A 51 4.57 13.66 -9.77
N LYS A 52 4.32 12.82 -10.77
CA LYS A 52 2.95 12.43 -11.19
C LYS A 52 2.21 11.72 -10.06
N ALA A 53 2.87 10.80 -9.36
CA ALA A 53 2.30 10.08 -8.22
C ALA A 53 1.93 11.00 -7.06
N THR A 54 2.82 11.93 -6.70
CA THR A 54 2.58 12.91 -5.62
C THR A 54 1.38 13.81 -5.96
N ASN A 55 1.36 14.37 -7.17
CA ASN A 55 0.28 15.24 -7.60
C ASN A 55 -1.05 14.50 -7.71
N GLN A 56 -1.04 13.23 -8.12
CA GLN A 56 -2.26 12.41 -8.15
C GLN A 56 -2.87 12.26 -6.76
N VAL A 57 -2.05 11.90 -5.75
CA VAL A 57 -2.53 11.76 -4.36
C VAL A 57 -3.08 13.09 -3.83
N LEU A 58 -2.36 14.19 -4.03
CA LEU A 58 -2.82 15.51 -3.59
C LEU A 58 -4.09 15.96 -4.32
N TYR A 59 -4.19 15.68 -5.62
CA TYR A 59 -5.38 16.00 -6.41
C TYR A 59 -6.61 15.22 -5.93
N ASP A 60 -6.45 13.93 -5.66
CA ASP A 60 -7.53 13.09 -5.13
C ASP A 60 -7.96 13.58 -3.74
N ALA A 61 -7.00 13.97 -2.90
CA ALA A 61 -7.27 14.54 -1.58
C ALA A 61 -7.98 15.91 -1.65
N LEU A 62 -7.53 16.82 -2.53
CA LEU A 62 -8.19 18.10 -2.77
C LEU A 62 -9.61 17.93 -3.33
N THR A 63 -9.81 16.94 -4.20
CA THR A 63 -11.13 16.60 -4.76
C THR A 63 -12.06 16.04 -3.69
N ARG A 64 -11.53 15.34 -2.68
CA ARG A 64 -12.32 14.88 -1.53
C ARG A 64 -12.59 16.02 -0.55
N LEU A 65 -11.60 16.88 -0.28
CA LEU A 65 -11.74 18.07 0.55
C LEU A 65 -12.82 19.00 0.00
N SER A 66 -12.86 19.22 -1.32
CA SER A 66 -13.83 20.14 -1.95
C SER A 66 -15.30 19.72 -1.74
N LYS A 67 -15.57 18.43 -1.50
CA LYS A 67 -16.91 17.93 -1.17
C LYS A 67 -17.37 18.35 0.24
N ASN A 68 -16.43 18.50 1.17
CA ASN A 68 -16.73 18.85 2.56
C ASN A 68 -16.54 20.35 2.82
N ASN A 69 -15.47 20.94 2.27
CA ASN A 69 -15.11 22.34 2.37
C ASN A 69 -14.55 22.85 1.04
N ALA A 70 -15.45 23.34 0.18
CA ALA A 70 -15.08 23.87 -1.12
C ALA A 70 -14.17 25.11 -1.02
N GLU A 71 -14.36 25.95 -0.01
CA GLU A 71 -13.57 27.18 0.17
C GLU A 71 -12.11 26.86 0.48
N ALA A 72 -11.86 25.93 1.41
CA ALA A 72 -10.51 25.47 1.74
C ALA A 72 -9.80 24.84 0.53
N ALA A 73 -10.48 23.95 -0.20
CA ALA A 73 -9.92 23.33 -1.39
C ALA A 73 -9.58 24.38 -2.49
N ASN A 74 -10.49 25.32 -2.75
CA ASN A 74 -10.28 26.38 -3.73
C ASN A 74 -9.13 27.31 -3.32
N LEU A 75 -9.00 27.64 -2.03
CA LEU A 75 -7.88 28.43 -1.51
C LEU A 75 -6.55 27.72 -1.78
N LEU A 76 -6.45 26.42 -1.51
CA LEU A 76 -5.22 25.66 -1.74
C LEU A 76 -4.91 25.52 -3.24
N GLN A 77 -5.91 25.27 -4.08
CA GLN A 77 -5.74 25.22 -5.54
C GLN A 77 -5.23 26.56 -6.07
N ALA A 78 -5.88 27.68 -5.72
CA ALA A 78 -5.44 29.00 -6.14
C ALA A 78 -3.99 29.29 -5.70
N ARG A 79 -3.65 28.98 -4.44
CA ARG A 79 -2.30 29.22 -3.89
C ARG A 79 -1.21 28.38 -4.55
N PHE A 80 -1.45 27.08 -4.76
CA PHE A 80 -0.40 26.12 -5.10
C PHE A 80 -0.48 25.62 -6.56
N GLN A 81 -1.69 25.33 -7.04
CA GLN A 81 -1.91 24.88 -8.42
C GLN A 81 -1.85 26.06 -9.40
N ASP A 82 -2.53 27.17 -9.11
CA ASP A 82 -2.60 28.33 -10.00
C ASP A 82 -1.48 29.36 -9.74
N LYS A 83 -0.71 29.18 -8.65
CA LYS A 83 0.39 30.05 -8.22
C LYS A 83 -0.06 31.50 -7.91
N GLU A 84 -1.31 31.70 -7.50
CA GLU A 84 -1.78 33.00 -7.04
C GLU A 84 -1.03 33.42 -5.76
N GLN A 85 -0.59 34.67 -5.71
CA GLN A 85 0.10 35.23 -4.55
C GLN A 85 -0.89 35.61 -3.45
N VAL A 86 -0.42 35.66 -2.20
CA VAL A 86 -1.26 36.00 -1.02
C VAL A 86 -1.93 37.36 -1.19
N TYR A 87 -1.21 38.36 -1.69
CA TYR A 87 -1.78 39.70 -1.90
C TYR A 87 -2.93 39.68 -2.93
N ALA A 88 -2.85 38.84 -3.96
CA ALA A 88 -3.88 38.74 -4.99
C ALA A 88 -5.17 38.15 -4.42
N LEU A 89 -5.03 37.15 -3.55
CA LEU A 89 -6.14 36.53 -2.82
C LEU A 89 -6.73 37.47 -1.77
N SER A 90 -5.87 38.20 -1.05
CA SER A 90 -6.29 39.25 -0.12
C SER A 90 -7.19 40.27 -0.80
N ASN A 91 -6.78 40.78 -1.96
CA ASN A 91 -7.58 41.72 -2.75
C ASN A 91 -8.88 41.09 -3.30
N ARG A 92 -8.81 39.86 -3.81
CA ARG A 92 -9.96 39.16 -4.39
C ARG A 92 -11.03 38.84 -3.36
N LEU A 93 -10.61 38.48 -2.15
CA LEU A 93 -11.50 38.08 -1.04
C LEU A 93 -11.79 39.23 -0.07
N ASN A 94 -11.18 40.41 -0.25
CA ASN A 94 -11.26 41.55 0.68
C ASN A 94 -10.87 41.17 2.13
N LEU A 95 -9.83 40.35 2.30
CA LEU A 95 -9.34 39.90 3.60
C LEU A 95 -7.91 40.40 3.84
N ALA A 96 -7.54 40.60 5.11
CA ALA A 96 -6.15 40.88 5.46
C ALA A 96 -5.24 39.68 5.14
N GLU A 97 -3.99 39.94 4.77
CA GLU A 97 -3.02 38.87 4.46
C GLU A 97 -2.84 37.90 5.63
N SER A 98 -2.85 38.39 6.88
CA SER A 98 -2.78 37.56 8.08
C SER A 98 -3.92 36.55 8.15
N THR A 99 -5.14 36.95 7.76
CA THR A 99 -6.30 36.06 7.67
C THR A 99 -6.10 35.02 6.56
N ILE A 100 -5.53 35.39 5.41
CA ILE A 100 -5.23 34.43 4.34
C ILE A 100 -4.22 33.38 4.82
N TYR A 101 -3.17 33.78 5.55
CA TYR A 101 -2.21 32.82 6.11
C TYR A 101 -2.86 31.88 7.14
N ALA A 102 -3.77 32.39 7.97
CA ALA A 102 -4.52 31.57 8.92
C ALA A 102 -5.41 30.55 8.19
N LEU A 103 -6.24 31.01 7.25
CA LEU A 103 -7.11 30.15 6.43
C LEU A 103 -6.32 29.12 5.63
N GLN A 104 -5.14 29.50 5.10
CA GLN A 104 -4.28 28.56 4.38
C GLN A 104 -3.74 27.47 5.31
N LYS A 105 -3.34 27.83 6.54
CA LYS A 105 -2.89 26.85 7.54
C LYS A 105 -4.01 25.90 7.91
N ASP A 106 -5.20 26.43 8.20
CA ASP A 106 -6.38 25.64 8.56
C ASP A 106 -6.78 24.70 7.42
N ALA A 107 -6.77 25.19 6.17
CA ALA A 107 -7.03 24.38 4.99
C ALA A 107 -6.00 23.24 4.81
N ILE A 108 -4.72 23.46 5.12
CA ILE A 108 -3.70 22.39 5.08
C ILE A 108 -3.97 21.33 6.15
N LEU A 109 -4.41 21.73 7.35
CA LEU A 109 -4.79 20.79 8.40
C LEU A 109 -6.01 19.96 7.99
N GLU A 110 -7.05 20.60 7.44
CA GLU A 110 -8.21 19.87 6.91
C GLU A 110 -7.83 18.91 5.77
N LEU A 111 -6.92 19.32 4.87
CA LEU A 111 -6.40 18.44 3.83
C LEU A 111 -5.62 17.25 4.42
N ALA A 112 -4.89 17.46 5.51
CA ALA A 112 -4.18 16.40 6.23
C ALA A 112 -5.15 15.37 6.81
N ASP A 113 -6.23 15.83 7.46
CA ASP A 113 -7.28 14.97 7.99
C ASP A 113 -7.97 14.16 6.87
N VAL A 114 -8.27 14.81 5.74
CA VAL A 114 -8.84 14.14 4.57
C VAL A 114 -7.90 13.07 4.03
N LEU A 115 -6.61 13.37 3.91
CA LEU A 115 -5.62 12.43 3.40
C LEU A 115 -5.40 11.26 4.37
N GLU A 116 -5.42 11.51 5.68
CA GLU A 116 -5.35 10.47 6.70
C GLU A 116 -6.55 9.50 6.61
N GLN A 117 -7.76 10.03 6.49
CA GLN A 117 -8.97 9.20 6.30
C GLN A 117 -8.88 8.35 5.03
N MET A 118 -8.43 8.93 3.91
CA MET A 118 -8.23 8.20 2.66
C MET A 118 -7.20 7.09 2.81
N GLU A 119 -6.11 7.35 3.53
CA GLU A 119 -5.05 6.38 3.79
C GLU A 119 -5.57 5.22 4.64
N GLN A 120 -6.31 5.51 5.73
CA GLN A 120 -6.93 4.49 6.58
C GLN A 120 -7.91 3.61 5.79
N GLU A 121 -8.76 4.19 4.95
CA GLU A 121 -9.67 3.44 4.07
C GLU A 121 -8.91 2.58 3.04
N ALA A 122 -7.81 3.08 2.50
CA ALA A 122 -6.97 2.33 1.55
C ALA A 122 -6.26 1.16 2.24
N GLN A 123 -5.76 1.36 3.45
CA GLN A 123 -5.14 0.32 4.27
C GLN A 123 -6.16 -0.74 4.68
N GLN A 124 -7.36 -0.35 5.12
CA GLN A 124 -8.41 -1.30 5.48
C GLN A 124 -8.85 -2.15 4.29
N ARG A 125 -9.11 -1.51 3.13
CA ARG A 125 -9.43 -2.23 1.89
C ARG A 125 -8.32 -3.19 1.48
N GLN A 126 -7.06 -2.78 1.61
CA GLN A 126 -5.93 -3.66 1.33
C GLN A 126 -5.87 -4.84 2.29
N ARG A 127 -6.04 -4.62 3.60
CA ARG A 127 -6.02 -5.71 4.59
C ARG A 127 -7.09 -6.74 4.33
N LEU A 128 -8.30 -6.31 3.99
CA LEU A 128 -9.39 -7.21 3.64
C LEU A 128 -9.05 -8.02 2.38
N MET A 129 -8.63 -7.34 1.30
CA MET A 129 -8.28 -7.99 0.03
C MET A 129 -7.12 -8.97 0.17
N LEU A 130 -6.07 -8.63 0.94
CA LEU A 130 -4.97 -9.56 1.22
C LEU A 130 -5.41 -10.73 2.09
N GLY A 131 -6.32 -10.48 3.05
CA GLY A 131 -6.89 -11.52 3.91
C GLY A 131 -7.73 -12.55 3.14
N GLU A 132 -8.48 -12.11 2.12
CA GLU A 132 -9.28 -12.99 1.24
C GLU A 132 -8.42 -13.93 0.38
N ARG A 133 -7.15 -13.60 0.13
CA ARG A 133 -6.22 -14.47 -0.60
C ARG A 133 -5.76 -15.67 0.24
N LEU A 134 -5.83 -15.57 1.56
CA LEU A 134 -5.44 -16.65 2.47
C LEU A 134 -6.51 -17.74 2.53
N MET A 135 -6.13 -18.91 3.02
CA MET A 135 -7.08 -20.02 3.25
C MET A 135 -8.14 -19.62 4.29
N GLY A 136 -9.29 -20.30 4.29
CA GLY A 136 -10.27 -20.16 5.37
C GLY A 136 -9.65 -20.50 6.72
N GLN A 137 -9.96 -19.72 7.77
CA GLN A 137 -9.52 -20.05 9.13
C GLN A 137 -10.31 -21.27 9.63
N ASN A 138 -9.74 -22.45 9.45
CA ASN A 138 -10.33 -23.70 9.94
C ASN A 138 -9.93 -24.00 11.40
N TYR A 139 -9.45 -23.00 12.14
CA TYR A 139 -9.01 -23.11 13.53
C TYR A 139 -9.63 -22.00 14.38
N SER A 140 -10.01 -22.32 15.63
CA SER A 140 -10.60 -21.36 16.57
C SER A 140 -9.58 -20.71 17.50
N GLU A 141 -8.51 -21.43 17.84
CA GLU A 141 -7.47 -20.95 18.75
C GLU A 141 -6.14 -21.65 18.41
N LEU A 142 -5.04 -20.90 18.49
CA LEU A 142 -3.69 -21.42 18.30
C LEU A 142 -2.93 -21.27 19.62
N VAL A 143 -2.25 -22.34 20.05
CA VAL A 143 -1.53 -22.38 21.32
C VAL A 143 -0.06 -22.69 21.05
N GLY A 144 0.85 -21.96 21.70
CA GLY A 144 2.29 -22.22 21.62
C GLY A 144 2.92 -21.80 20.28
N ILE A 145 2.28 -20.88 19.55
CA ILE A 145 2.78 -20.37 18.27
C ILE A 145 3.52 -19.04 18.40
N GLU A 146 3.44 -18.39 19.56
CA GLU A 146 3.92 -17.02 19.78
C GLU A 146 5.42 -16.90 19.54
N GLU A 147 6.22 -17.81 20.08
CA GLU A 147 7.68 -17.82 19.93
C GLU A 147 8.10 -18.13 18.48
N PRO A 148 7.61 -19.20 17.81
CA PRO A 148 7.86 -19.43 16.39
C PRO A 148 7.43 -18.26 15.49
N LEU A 149 6.31 -17.62 15.81
CA LEU A 149 5.79 -16.49 15.04
C LEU A 149 6.66 -15.25 15.21
N ALA A 150 7.13 -14.96 16.43
CA ALA A 150 8.05 -13.85 16.69
C ALA A 150 9.37 -14.02 15.91
N LEU A 151 9.95 -15.23 15.92
CA LEU A 151 11.15 -15.53 15.15
C LEU A 151 10.96 -15.31 13.64
N LEU A 152 9.84 -15.81 13.09
CA LEU A 152 9.56 -15.64 11.66
C LEU A 152 9.26 -14.19 11.28
N LEU A 153 8.64 -13.40 12.16
CA LEU A 153 8.44 -11.97 11.94
C LEU A 153 9.77 -11.22 11.91
N GLU A 154 10.68 -11.53 12.84
CA GLU A 154 12.01 -10.93 12.87
C GLU A 154 12.76 -11.22 11.55
N LEU A 155 12.76 -12.49 11.12
CA LEU A 155 13.36 -12.89 9.83
C LEU A 155 12.74 -12.18 8.62
N LEU A 156 11.45 -11.88 8.64
CA LEU A 156 10.76 -11.19 7.55
C LEU A 156 10.98 -9.67 7.53
N THR A 157 11.38 -9.09 8.66
CA THR A 157 11.51 -7.63 8.83
C THR A 157 12.97 -7.16 8.91
N ASP A 158 13.92 -8.08 8.97
CA ASP A 158 15.34 -7.79 8.94
C ASP A 158 15.75 -7.12 7.61
N ALA A 159 16.71 -6.20 7.66
CA ALA A 159 17.23 -5.50 6.49
C ALA A 159 17.96 -6.48 5.54
N ASP A 160 18.55 -7.54 6.09
CA ASP A 160 19.18 -8.64 5.36
C ASP A 160 18.29 -9.89 5.31
N ALA A 161 16.96 -9.70 5.35
CA ALA A 161 15.99 -10.78 5.33
C ALA A 161 16.26 -11.77 4.18
N PRO A 162 16.26 -13.09 4.45
CA PRO A 162 16.46 -14.09 3.41
C PRO A 162 15.33 -14.04 2.38
N THR A 163 15.66 -14.25 1.11
CA THR A 163 14.67 -14.30 0.02
C THR A 163 13.79 -15.54 0.07
N ILE A 164 14.23 -16.59 0.77
CA ILE A 164 13.51 -17.86 0.92
C ILE A 164 13.59 -18.31 2.38
N ILE A 165 12.43 -18.61 2.95
CA ILE A 165 12.29 -19.20 4.29
C ILE A 165 11.62 -20.57 4.16
N SER A 166 12.29 -21.61 4.64
CA SER A 166 11.75 -22.98 4.70
C SER A 166 11.23 -23.27 6.11
N ILE A 167 9.97 -23.69 6.23
CA ILE A 167 9.38 -24.17 7.48
C ILE A 167 9.35 -25.70 7.43
N GLU A 168 10.17 -26.34 8.26
CA GLU A 168 10.33 -27.79 8.28
C GLU A 168 9.74 -28.43 9.54
N GLY A 169 9.39 -29.71 9.45
CA GLY A 169 8.81 -30.45 10.57
C GLY A 169 7.92 -31.61 10.12
N LEU A 170 7.52 -32.42 11.08
CA LEU A 170 6.69 -33.62 10.85
C LEU A 170 5.32 -33.28 10.22
N GLY A 171 4.71 -34.26 9.55
CA GLY A 171 3.33 -34.14 9.05
C GLY A 171 2.36 -33.83 10.19
N GLY A 172 1.40 -32.94 9.95
CA GLY A 172 0.38 -32.59 10.96
C GLY A 172 0.82 -31.65 12.08
N ILE A 173 2.11 -31.27 12.19
CA ILE A 173 2.62 -30.39 13.26
C ILE A 173 2.15 -28.92 13.17
N GLY A 174 1.37 -28.56 12.14
CA GLY A 174 0.83 -27.20 11.99
C GLY A 174 1.67 -26.21 11.18
N LYS A 175 2.62 -26.67 10.34
CA LYS A 175 3.47 -25.77 9.50
C LYS A 175 2.67 -24.77 8.67
N THR A 176 1.65 -25.25 7.96
CA THR A 176 0.80 -24.38 7.14
C THR A 176 -0.05 -23.44 8.00
N THR A 177 -0.47 -23.90 9.18
CA THR A 177 -1.17 -23.07 10.17
C THR A 177 -0.27 -21.95 10.69
N LEU A 178 1.00 -22.25 10.96
CA LEU A 178 2.01 -21.25 11.36
C LEU A 178 2.25 -20.22 10.24
N ALA A 179 2.38 -20.67 8.99
CA ALA A 179 2.53 -19.78 7.84
C ALA A 179 1.30 -18.87 7.64
N ASP A 180 0.09 -19.42 7.76
CA ASP A 180 -1.15 -18.66 7.67
C ASP A 180 -1.25 -17.61 8.81
N ALA A 181 -0.97 -18.01 10.05
CA ALA A 181 -0.97 -17.11 11.21
C ALA A 181 0.05 -15.98 11.07
N LEU A 182 1.26 -16.29 10.57
CA LEU A 182 2.30 -15.30 10.27
C LEU A 182 1.80 -14.28 9.25
N LEU A 183 1.26 -14.73 8.12
CA LEU A 183 0.77 -13.82 7.08
C LEU A 183 -0.39 -12.96 7.56
N ARG A 184 -1.31 -13.50 8.36
CA ARG A 184 -2.38 -12.70 8.98
C ARG A 184 -1.82 -11.60 9.87
N ARG A 185 -0.80 -11.90 10.67
CA ARG A 185 -0.13 -10.89 11.51
C ARG A 185 0.54 -9.81 10.66
N VAL A 186 1.25 -10.23 9.62
CA VAL A 186 1.93 -9.35 8.67
C VAL A 186 0.94 -8.41 7.95
N ILE A 187 -0.22 -8.93 7.52
CA ILE A 187 -1.31 -8.15 6.92
C ILE A 187 -1.86 -7.14 7.94
N ALA A 188 -2.15 -7.60 9.16
CA ALA A 188 -2.67 -6.74 10.22
C ALA A 188 -1.71 -5.59 10.55
N GLN A 189 -0.41 -5.84 10.52
CA GLN A 189 0.63 -4.83 10.75
C GLN A 189 0.89 -3.95 9.50
N GLY A 190 0.43 -4.35 8.32
CA GLY A 190 0.65 -3.61 7.08
C GLY A 190 2.11 -3.59 6.62
N LEU A 191 2.89 -4.62 6.94
CA LEU A 191 4.32 -4.68 6.65
C LEU A 191 4.62 -4.90 5.16
N PHE A 192 3.69 -5.49 4.41
CA PHE A 192 3.83 -5.75 2.99
C PHE A 192 2.67 -5.12 2.23
N ASP A 193 2.98 -4.56 1.06
CA ASP A 193 1.96 -3.98 0.18
C ASP A 193 1.16 -5.05 -0.57
N GLU A 194 1.75 -6.23 -0.79
CA GLU A 194 1.17 -7.33 -1.56
C GLU A 194 1.57 -8.67 -0.95
N ILE A 195 0.66 -9.65 -1.01
CA ILE A 195 0.91 -11.03 -0.55
C ILE A 195 0.24 -11.99 -1.54
N GLY A 196 0.98 -13.02 -1.96
CA GLY A 196 0.44 -14.13 -2.75
C GLY A 196 0.40 -15.41 -1.91
N TRP A 197 -0.67 -16.19 -2.08
CA TRP A 197 -0.81 -17.50 -1.42
C TRP A 197 -1.10 -18.59 -2.45
N VAL A 198 -0.21 -19.58 -2.53
CA VAL A 198 -0.32 -20.68 -3.48
C VAL A 198 -0.14 -22.01 -2.77
N THR A 199 -1.00 -22.97 -3.09
CA THR A 199 -0.93 -24.33 -2.56
C THR A 199 -0.48 -25.32 -3.63
N ALA A 200 0.48 -26.17 -3.27
CA ALA A 200 0.87 -27.36 -4.01
C ALA A 200 0.16 -28.63 -3.47
N ARG A 201 -0.69 -28.51 -2.44
CA ARG A 201 -1.43 -29.64 -1.88
C ARG A 201 -2.37 -30.21 -2.94
N GLN A 202 -2.36 -31.53 -3.08
CA GLN A 202 -3.20 -32.27 -4.03
C GLN A 202 -4.52 -32.74 -3.41
N ALA A 203 -4.57 -32.82 -2.08
CA ALA A 203 -5.75 -33.22 -1.34
C ALA A 203 -5.80 -32.55 0.03
N GLU A 204 -7.02 -32.35 0.55
CA GLU A 204 -7.30 -31.87 1.89
C GLU A 204 -8.14 -32.90 2.64
N LEU A 205 -7.78 -33.15 3.91
CA LEU A 205 -8.59 -33.94 4.81
C LEU A 205 -9.62 -33.02 5.44
N THR A 206 -10.89 -33.22 5.12
CA THR A 206 -11.97 -32.44 5.74
C THR A 206 -12.12 -32.84 7.21
N LEU A 207 -12.75 -31.98 8.00
CA LEU A 207 -13.11 -32.28 9.40
C LEU A 207 -14.01 -33.53 9.52
N SER A 208 -14.67 -33.93 8.43
CA SER A 208 -15.47 -35.15 8.31
C SER A 208 -14.64 -36.42 8.05
N GLY A 209 -13.32 -36.28 7.85
CA GLY A 209 -12.42 -37.39 7.53
C GLY A 209 -12.40 -37.77 6.04
N GLU A 210 -13.04 -36.99 5.17
CA GLU A 210 -13.05 -37.23 3.73
C GLU A 210 -11.82 -36.61 3.08
N ILE A 211 -11.25 -37.29 2.09
CA ILE A 211 -10.16 -36.77 1.28
C ILE A 211 -10.78 -36.02 0.10
N GLU A 212 -10.83 -34.69 0.19
CA GLU A 212 -11.22 -33.87 -0.96
C GLU A 212 -10.00 -33.62 -1.84
N THR A 213 -10.14 -33.88 -3.14
CA THR A 213 -9.06 -33.63 -4.10
C THR A 213 -9.09 -32.16 -4.47
N ILE A 214 -7.95 -31.49 -4.35
CA ILE A 214 -7.84 -30.08 -4.75
C ILE A 214 -7.75 -30.06 -6.28
N GLU A 215 -8.73 -29.44 -6.96
CA GLU A 215 -8.90 -29.54 -8.41
C GLU A 215 -7.72 -28.98 -9.25
N ALA A 216 -6.77 -28.25 -8.66
CA ALA A 216 -5.61 -27.72 -9.37
C ALA A 216 -4.40 -27.44 -8.43
N PRO A 217 -3.65 -28.46 -7.98
CA PRO A 217 -2.42 -28.27 -7.24
C PRO A 217 -1.38 -27.57 -8.11
N VAL A 218 -0.67 -26.58 -7.57
CA VAL A 218 0.47 -25.99 -8.27
C VAL A 218 1.66 -26.92 -8.12
N LEU A 219 1.92 -27.70 -9.16
CA LEU A 219 3.03 -28.66 -9.21
C LEU A 219 4.14 -28.25 -10.18
N THR A 220 3.95 -27.16 -10.94
CA THR A 220 4.93 -26.64 -11.90
C THR A 220 5.24 -25.17 -11.63
N ALA A 221 6.41 -24.72 -12.08
CA ALA A 221 6.83 -23.32 -11.96
C ALA A 221 5.89 -22.39 -12.77
N GLU A 222 5.44 -22.84 -13.95
CA GLU A 222 4.52 -22.07 -14.79
C GLU A 222 3.18 -21.87 -14.09
N ALA A 223 2.63 -22.91 -13.46
CA ALA A 223 1.38 -22.83 -12.71
C ALA A 223 1.52 -21.92 -11.48
N LEU A 224 2.70 -21.89 -10.84
CA LEU A 224 2.99 -20.98 -9.73
C LEU A 224 2.97 -19.53 -10.18
N VAL A 225 3.72 -19.22 -11.24
CA VAL A 225 3.79 -17.88 -11.85
C VAL A 225 2.40 -17.42 -12.29
N GLU A 226 1.63 -18.28 -12.94
CA GLU A 226 0.27 -17.95 -13.39
C GLU A 226 -0.67 -17.66 -12.21
N LYS A 227 -0.66 -18.48 -11.14
CA LYS A 227 -1.48 -18.24 -9.95
C LYS A 227 -1.08 -16.96 -9.22
N LEU A 228 0.22 -16.70 -9.08
CA LEU A 228 0.71 -15.46 -8.48
C LEU A 228 0.32 -14.24 -9.31
N ALA A 229 0.43 -14.32 -10.64
CA ALA A 229 0.03 -13.24 -11.54
C ALA A 229 -1.47 -12.94 -11.47
N LYS A 230 -2.33 -13.96 -11.38
CA LYS A 230 -3.78 -13.78 -11.20
C LYS A 230 -4.11 -13.06 -9.88
N GLN A 231 -3.35 -13.33 -8.81
CA GLN A 231 -3.56 -12.67 -7.52
C GLN A 231 -3.01 -11.24 -7.49
N LEU A 232 -1.80 -11.04 -7.99
CA LEU A 232 -1.04 -9.79 -7.83
C LEU A 232 -1.32 -8.78 -8.96
N MET A 233 -1.73 -9.25 -10.14
CA MET A 233 -1.94 -8.44 -11.34
C MET A 233 -3.18 -8.89 -12.14
N PRO A 234 -4.38 -8.92 -11.52
CA PRO A 234 -5.60 -9.39 -12.20
C PRO A 234 -5.90 -8.59 -13.47
N GLU A 235 -5.65 -7.28 -13.46
CA GLU A 235 -5.86 -6.36 -14.61
C GLU A 235 -5.07 -6.80 -15.85
N VAL A 236 -3.80 -7.15 -15.65
CA VAL A 236 -2.87 -7.53 -16.71
C VAL A 236 -3.28 -8.88 -17.30
N MET A 237 -3.61 -9.83 -16.42
CA MET A 237 -4.05 -11.17 -16.80
C MET A 237 -5.40 -11.17 -17.54
N ALA A 238 -6.27 -10.19 -17.27
CA ALA A 238 -7.55 -10.04 -17.98
C ALA A 238 -7.40 -9.41 -19.38
N SER A 239 -6.35 -8.62 -19.60
CA SER A 239 -6.18 -7.79 -20.80
C SER A 239 -5.36 -8.44 -21.92
N ALA A 240 -4.61 -9.52 -21.65
CA ALA A 240 -3.71 -10.11 -22.64
C ALA A 240 -3.42 -11.60 -22.42
N ASN A 241 -3.31 -12.36 -23.51
CA ASN A 241 -2.70 -13.69 -23.53
C ASN A 241 -1.17 -13.53 -23.53
N LEU A 242 -0.57 -13.44 -22.35
CA LEU A 242 0.87 -13.28 -22.17
C LEU A 242 1.57 -14.64 -22.04
N THR A 243 2.79 -14.73 -22.56
CA THR A 243 3.66 -15.89 -22.31
C THR A 243 4.17 -15.86 -20.87
N THR A 244 4.45 -17.03 -20.28
CA THR A 244 4.92 -17.14 -18.89
C THR A 244 6.15 -16.28 -18.60
N GLU A 245 7.10 -16.19 -19.54
CA GLU A 245 8.30 -15.35 -19.41
C GLU A 245 7.98 -13.85 -19.30
N LYS A 246 6.99 -13.37 -20.06
CA LYS A 246 6.52 -11.98 -19.95
C LYS A 246 5.75 -11.75 -18.66
N VAL A 247 5.01 -12.74 -18.19
CA VAL A 247 4.30 -12.66 -16.90
C VAL A 247 5.31 -12.59 -15.74
N LEU A 248 6.37 -13.39 -15.81
CA LEU A 248 7.44 -13.38 -14.81
C LEU A 248 8.16 -12.01 -14.76
N SER A 249 8.55 -11.46 -15.91
CA SER A 249 9.23 -10.16 -15.94
C SER A 249 8.35 -9.01 -15.43
N LEU A 250 7.04 -9.08 -15.69
CA LEU A 250 6.07 -8.13 -15.14
C LEU A 250 5.87 -8.29 -13.63
N LEU A 251 5.88 -9.53 -13.12
CA LEU A 251 5.83 -9.81 -11.68
C LEU A 251 7.09 -9.27 -10.97
N GLU A 252 8.27 -9.53 -11.53
CA GLU A 252 9.53 -9.01 -11.01
C GLU A 252 9.54 -7.48 -10.95
N ALA A 253 9.14 -6.81 -12.04
CA ALA A 253 9.07 -5.36 -12.09
C ALA A 253 8.04 -4.75 -11.12
N ARG A 254 7.05 -5.53 -10.68
CA ARG A 254 6.03 -5.10 -9.71
C ARG A 254 6.48 -5.27 -8.26
N LEU A 255 7.31 -6.28 -7.99
CA LEU A 255 7.76 -6.64 -6.65
C LEU A 255 9.06 -5.95 -6.24
N GLN A 256 9.77 -5.31 -7.19
CA GLN A 256 10.87 -4.37 -6.96
C GLN A 256 10.36 -2.97 -6.62
#